data_AF-A0A7C9N7G7-F1
#
_entry.id   AF-A0A7C9N7G7-F1
#
_cell.length_a   1.000
_cell.length_b   1.000
_cell.length_c   1.000
_cell.angle_alpha   90.00
_cell.angle_beta   90.00
_cell.angle_gamma   90.00
#
_symmetry.space_group_name_H-M   'P 1'
#
loop_
_entity.id
_entity.type
_entity.pdbx_description
1 polymer ?
#
loop_
_entity_poly.entity_id
_entity_poly.type
_entity_poly.pdbx_seq_one_letter_code
_entity_poly.pdbx_strand_id
1 'polypeptide(L)'
;MIYIRDVDDDVIETLKHRAAEARMSLSAYAAQQLTIAARRPSNADVMRRARDLAAARRDRGAVTPTTEEIAEAVRADRDRDGGAR
;
A
#
# COMPACT_ATOMS: atom_id res chain seq x y z
N MET A 1 11.83 8.01 21.64
CA MET A 1 12.29 6.61 21.73
C MET A 1 11.07 5.75 21.96
N ILE A 2 10.80 4.78 21.09
CA ILE A 2 9.66 3.84 21.24
C ILE A 2 10.25 2.54 21.80
N TYR A 3 9.67 2.02 22.88
CA TYR A 3 10.02 0.72 23.44
C TYR A 3 8.86 -0.24 23.18
N ILE A 4 9.12 -1.29 22.41
CA ILE A 4 8.13 -2.31 22.06
C ILE A 4 8.39 -3.50 22.98
N ARG A 5 7.34 -3.94 23.68
CA ARG A 5 7.36 -5.10 24.57
C ARG A 5 6.62 -6.25 23.93
N ASP A 6 6.82 -7.44 24.50
CA ASP A 6 6.06 -8.65 24.17
C ASP A 6 6.18 -9.00 22.67
N VAL A 7 7.40 -8.91 22.14
CA VAL A 7 7.73 -9.34 20.78
C VAL A 7 8.31 -10.74 20.87
N ASP A 8 7.68 -11.68 20.17
CA ASP A 8 8.15 -13.06 20.12
C ASP A 8 9.57 -13.16 19.55
N ASP A 9 10.36 -14.12 20.06
CA ASP A 9 11.78 -14.27 19.70
C ASP A 9 11.97 -14.53 18.20
N ASP A 10 11.07 -15.28 17.56
CA ASP A 10 11.10 -15.59 16.13
C ASP A 10 10.89 -14.33 15.27
N VAL A 11 10.03 -13.41 15.72
CA VAL A 11 9.82 -12.10 15.10
C VAL A 11 11.08 -11.25 15.24
N ILE A 12 11.74 -11.26 16.41
CA ILE A 12 12.99 -10.53 16.63
C ILE A 12 14.08 -11.04 15.66
N GLU A 13 14.25 -12.36 15.53
CA GLU A 13 15.24 -12.94 14.63
C GLU A 13 14.95 -12.62 13.16
N THR A 14 13.68 -12.68 12.76
CA THR A 14 13.25 -12.29 11.42
C THR A 14 13.59 -10.82 11.12
N LEU A 15 13.34 -9.92 12.09
CA LEU A 15 13.66 -8.50 11.93
C LEU A 15 15.16 -8.24 11.88
N LYS A 16 15.97 -8.97 12.67
CA LYS A 16 17.43 -8.89 12.60
C LYS A 16 17.95 -9.32 11.22
N HIS A 17 17.45 -10.43 10.68
CA HIS A 17 17.83 -10.91 9.36
C HIS A 17 17.54 -9.85 8.29
N ARG A 18 16.31 -9.33 8.26
CA ARG A 18 15.91 -8.30 7.29
C ARG A 18 16.68 -6.99 7.45
N ALA A 19 17.02 -6.60 8.67
CA ALA A 19 17.86 -5.43 8.93
C ALA A 19 19.27 -5.63 8.36
N ALA A 20 19.85 -6.83 8.53
CA ALA A 20 21.16 -7.18 7.98
C ALA A 20 21.16 -7.17 6.45
N GLU A 21 20.13 -7.75 5.80
CA GLU A 21 19.95 -7.70 4.34
C GLU A 21 19.85 -6.25 3.82
N ALA A 22 19.16 -5.39 4.56
CA ALA A 22 19.03 -3.97 4.25
C ALA A 22 20.29 -3.14 4.61
N ARG A 23 21.31 -3.74 5.22
CA ARG A 23 22.51 -3.08 5.78
C ARG A 23 22.18 -1.95 6.77
N MET A 24 21.17 -2.18 7.60
CA MET A 24 20.69 -1.25 8.62
C MET A 24 20.88 -1.83 10.02
N SER A 25 20.96 -0.96 11.02
CA SER A 25 20.76 -1.41 12.40
C SER A 25 19.29 -1.84 12.59
N LEU A 26 19.04 -2.76 13.53
CA LEU A 26 17.70 -3.24 13.84
C LEU A 26 16.73 -2.09 14.18
N SER A 27 17.20 -1.10 14.95
CA SER A 27 16.40 0.07 15.33
C SER A 27 16.05 0.96 14.14
N ALA A 28 16.99 1.17 13.21
CA ALA A 28 16.76 1.96 12.00
C ALA A 28 15.77 1.23 11.07
N TYR A 29 15.94 -0.07 10.89
CA TYR A 29 15.04 -0.89 10.08
C TYR A 29 13.62 -0.89 10.67
N ALA A 30 13.48 -1.13 11.97
CA ALA A 30 12.17 -1.11 12.64
C ALA A 30 11.48 0.26 12.51
N ALA A 31 12.21 1.37 12.70
CA ALA A 31 11.67 2.72 12.53
C ALA A 31 11.18 2.99 11.10
N GLN A 32 11.92 2.49 10.10
CA GLN A 32 11.51 2.58 8.70
C GLN A 32 10.22 1.78 8.45
N GLN A 33 10.13 0.54 8.93
CA GLN A 33 8.93 -0.29 8.76
C GLN A 33 7.71 0.33 9.45
N LEU A 34 7.87 0.88 10.65
CA LEU A 34 6.81 1.63 11.34
C LEU A 34 6.38 2.87 10.55
N THR A 35 7.33 3.58 9.95
CA THR A 35 7.03 4.73 9.08
C THR A 35 6.24 4.30 7.84
N ILE A 36 6.61 3.19 7.21
CA ILE A 36 5.88 2.63 6.07
C ILE A 36 4.46 2.25 6.48
N ALA A 37 4.31 1.55 7.60
CA ALA A 37 3.02 1.14 8.13
C ALA A 37 2.12 2.34 8.45
N ALA A 38 2.67 3.39 9.06
CA ALA A 38 1.94 4.60 9.42
C ALA A 38 1.61 5.49 8.21
N ARG A 39 2.48 5.52 7.19
CA ARG A 39 2.25 6.32 5.97
C ARG A 39 1.29 5.67 5.00
N ARG A 40 1.16 4.34 5.04
CA ARG A 40 0.22 3.63 4.18
C ARG A 40 -1.20 4.00 4.61
N PRO A 41 -1.98 4.73 3.76
CA PRO A 41 -3.35 5.06 4.12
C PRO A 41 -4.12 3.76 4.34
N SER A 42 -4.96 3.73 5.37
CA SER A 42 -5.83 2.57 5.58
C SER A 42 -6.74 2.38 4.37
N ASN A 43 -7.27 1.17 4.15
CA ASN A 43 -8.26 0.94 3.10
C ASN A 43 -9.45 1.91 3.23
N ALA A 44 -9.84 2.23 4.47
CA ALA A 44 -10.88 3.23 4.73
C ALA A 44 -10.47 4.64 4.27
N ASP A 45 -9.22 5.05 4.49
CA ASP A 45 -8.70 6.34 4.02
C ASP A 45 -8.63 6.41 2.50
N VAL A 46 -8.22 5.31 1.84
CA VAL A 46 -8.21 5.20 0.38
C VAL A 46 -9.62 5.35 -0.16
N MET A 47 -10.59 4.62 0.40
CA MET A 47 -11.99 4.68 -0.03
C MET A 47 -12.64 6.04 0.25
N ARG A 48 -12.26 6.71 1.34
CA ARG A 48 -12.70 8.09 1.62
C ARG A 48 -12.15 9.05 0.55
N ARG A 49 -10.84 9.04 0.31
CA ARG A 49 -10.20 9.87 -0.72
C ARG A 49 -10.76 9.61 -2.12
N ALA A 50 -11.04 8.35 -2.45
CA ALA A 50 -11.64 8.00 -3.73
C ALA A 50 -13.04 8.61 -3.89
N ARG A 51 -13.86 8.59 -2.84
CA ARG A 51 -15.19 9.21 -2.84
C ARG A 51 -15.10 10.74 -2.95
N ASP A 52 -14.20 11.37 -2.22
CA ASP A 52 -13.98 12.83 -2.28
C ASP A 52 -13.55 13.26 -3.68
N LEU A 53 -12.62 12.51 -4.30
CA LEU A 53 -12.18 12.76 -5.66
C LEU A 53 -13.31 12.56 -6.69
N ALA A 54 -14.13 11.53 -6.52
CA ALA A 54 -15.27 11.26 -7.39
C ALA A 54 -16.33 12.37 -7.28
N ALA A 55 -16.63 12.86 -6.07
CA ALA A 55 -17.53 13.98 -5.85
C ALA A 55 -17.00 15.25 -6.54
N ALA A 56 -15.74 15.62 -6.29
CA ALA A 56 -15.14 16.80 -6.90
C ALA A 56 -15.07 16.73 -8.44
N ARG A 57 -14.91 15.53 -9.01
CA ARG A 57 -14.96 15.32 -10.47
C ARG A 57 -16.37 15.51 -11.03
N ARG A 58 -17.39 14.98 -10.35
CA ARG A 58 -18.80 15.19 -10.73
C ARG A 58 -19.17 16.68 -10.68
N ASP A 59 -18.72 17.41 -9.65
CA ASP A 59 -18.97 18.85 -9.54
C ASP A 59 -18.38 19.64 -10.72
N ARG A 60 -17.29 19.15 -11.31
CA ARG A 60 -16.68 19.73 -12.52
C ARG A 60 -17.25 19.18 -13.83
N GLY A 61 -18.38 18.46 -13.78
CA GLY A 61 -19.06 17.89 -14.95
C GLY A 61 -18.38 16.68 -15.57
N ALA A 62 -17.40 16.06 -14.89
CA ALA A 62 -16.72 14.89 -15.42
C ALA A 62 -17.60 13.64 -15.30
N VAL A 63 -17.68 12.86 -16.39
CA VAL A 63 -18.34 11.56 -16.40
C VAL A 63 -17.46 10.56 -15.64
N THR A 64 -18.05 9.87 -14.66
CA THR A 64 -17.37 8.78 -13.96
C THR A 64 -17.58 7.50 -14.75
N PRO A 65 -16.52 6.75 -15.09
CA PRO A 65 -16.69 5.48 -15.80
C PRO A 65 -17.51 4.50 -14.95
N THR A 66 -18.33 3.74 -15.64
CA THR A 66 -19.13 2.63 -15.09
C THR A 66 -18.23 1.49 -14.62
N THR A 67 -18.77 0.63 -13.76
CA THR A 67 -18.04 -0.55 -13.28
C THR A 67 -17.65 -1.46 -14.44
N GLU A 68 -18.52 -1.57 -15.44
CA GLU A 68 -18.30 -2.33 -16.67
C GLU A 68 -17.11 -1.80 -17.48
N GLU A 69 -17.05 -0.48 -17.71
CA GLU A 69 -15.93 0.17 -18.43
C GLU A 69 -14.60 0.00 -17.68
N ILE A 70 -14.61 0.09 -16.35
CA ILE A 70 -13.42 -0.14 -15.53
C ILE A 70 -12.98 -1.61 -15.63
N ALA A 71 -13.92 -2.55 -15.52
CA ALA A 71 -13.61 -3.98 -15.57
C ALA A 71 -13.07 -4.39 -16.95
N GLU A 72 -13.59 -3.80 -18.02
CA GLU A 72 -13.10 -4.00 -19.38
C GLU A 72 -11.68 -3.48 -19.55
N ALA A 73 -11.39 -2.26 -19.08
CA ALA A 73 -10.04 -1.69 -19.14
C ALA A 73 -9.01 -2.54 -18.39
N VAL A 74 -9.36 -3.04 -17.20
CA VAL A 74 -8.47 -3.92 -16.40
C VAL A 74 -8.22 -5.26 -17.09
N ARG A 75 -9.24 -5.85 -17.74
CA ARG A 75 -9.06 -7.08 -18.53
C ARG A 75 -8.13 -6.83 -19.71
N ALA A 76 -8.37 -5.77 -20.49
CA ALA A 76 -7.56 -5.42 -21.64
C ALA A 76 -6.10 -5.08 -21.28
N ASP A 77 -5.84 -4.58 -20.08
CA ASP A 77 -4.48 -4.36 -19.57
C ASP A 77 -3.78 -5.69 -19.20
N ARG A 78 -4.50 -6.57 -18.50
CA ARG A 78 -3.99 -7.91 -18.15
C ARG A 78 -3.68 -8.76 -19.39
N ASP A 79 -4.50 -8.67 -20.42
CA ASP A 79 -4.31 -9.43 -21.66
C ASP A 79 -3.10 -8.91 -22.47
N ARG A 80 -2.79 -7.60 -22.35
CA ARG A 80 -1.58 -7.00 -22.95
C ARG A 80 -0.30 -7.44 -22.23
N ASP A 81 -0.31 -7.49 -20.89
CA ASP A 81 0.85 -7.92 -20.10
C ASP A 81 1.03 -9.46 -20.08
N GLY A 82 -0.05 -10.21 -20.28
CA GLY A 82 -0.06 -11.67 -20.34
C GLY A 82 0.40 -12.27 -21.69
N GLY A 83 0.52 -11.44 -22.73
CA GLY A 83 0.94 -11.89 -24.08
C GLY A 83 2.45 -12.00 -24.31
N ALA A 84 3.28 -11.74 -23.28
CA ALA A 84 4.75 -11.74 -23.37
C ALA A 84 5.41 -12.79 -22.47
N ARG A 85 4.85 -14.01 -22.38
CA ARG A 85 5.50 -15.16 -21.74
C ARG A 85 5.35 -16.42 -22.58
#